data_AF-A0A7S6VYB4-F1
#
_entry.id   AF-A0A7S6VYB4-F1
#
_cell.length_a   1.000
_cell.length_b   1.000
_cell.length_c   1.000
_cell.angle_alpha   90.00
_cell.angle_beta   90.00
_cell.angle_gamma   90.00
#
_symmetry.space_group_name_H-M   'P 1'
#
loop_
_entity.id
_entity.type
_entity.pdbx_description
1 polymer ?
#
loop_
_entity_poly.entity_id
_entity_poly.type
_entity_poly.pdbx_seq_one_letter_code
_entity_poly.pdbx_strand_id
1 'polypeptide(L)'
;MNFKVSVKWILYLVSISLLGVLLLLVFYVWMIYGTHTSDEGQSSLACEYDQNFQVTKAEMMTIQNGKRVISKADPLLCEKDRNNF
;
A
#
# COMPACT_ATOMS: atom_id res chain seq x y z
N MET A 1 13.75 45.95 -12.09
CA MET A 1 13.32 44.88 -11.17
C MET A 1 14.48 44.61 -10.22
N ASN A 2 14.30 44.78 -8.90
CA ASN A 2 15.40 44.63 -7.94
C ASN A 2 15.89 43.17 -7.93
N PHE A 3 17.13 42.93 -8.35
CA PHE A 3 17.73 41.59 -8.46
C PHE A 3 17.57 40.77 -7.17
N LYS A 4 17.75 41.41 -6.00
CA LYS A 4 17.55 40.81 -4.68
C LYS A 4 16.10 40.35 -4.42
N VAL A 5 15.12 41.05 -4.99
CA VAL A 5 13.69 40.70 -4.86
C VAL A 5 13.37 39.52 -5.77
N SER A 6 13.88 39.49 -7.00
CA SER A 6 13.70 38.35 -7.91
C SER A 6 14.30 37.05 -7.37
N VAL A 7 15.50 37.08 -6.80
CA VAL A 7 16.14 35.87 -6.22
C VAL A 7 15.33 35.32 -5.05
N LYS A 8 14.78 36.18 -4.18
CA LYS A 8 13.90 35.76 -3.08
C LYS A 8 12.66 35.03 -3.58
N TRP A 9 12.00 35.56 -4.60
CA TRP A 9 10.81 34.93 -5.20
C TRP A 9 11.11 33.57 -5.82
N ILE A 10 12.25 33.45 -6.52
CA ILE A 10 12.70 32.16 -7.08
C ILE A 10 12.92 31.14 -5.95
N LEU A 11 13.56 31.55 -4.85
CA LEU A 11 13.79 30.69 -3.69
C LEU A 11 12.49 30.20 -3.05
N TYR A 12 11.49 31.08 -2.92
CA TYR A 12 10.15 30.69 -2.42
C TYR A 12 9.45 29.71 -3.37
N LEU A 13 9.50 29.94 -4.67
CA LEU A 13 8.89 29.04 -5.65
C LEU A 13 9.53 27.65 -5.61
N VAL A 14 10.86 27.59 -5.52
CA VAL A 14 11.59 26.33 -5.36
C VAL A 14 11.22 25.65 -4.05
N SER A 15 11.15 26.38 -2.92
CA SER A 15 10.82 25.77 -1.63
C SER A 15 9.41 25.21 -1.60
N ILE A 16 8.44 25.93 -2.17
CA ILE A 16 7.03 25.48 -2.27
C ILE A 16 6.94 24.24 -3.14
N SER A 17 7.64 24.22 -4.28
CA SER A 17 7.68 23.05 -5.15
C SER A 17 8.28 21.84 -4.45
N LEU A 18 9.39 22.02 -3.72
CA LEU A 18 10.03 20.94 -2.96
C LEU A 18 9.13 20.40 -1.85
N LEU A 19 8.42 21.29 -1.14
CA LEU A 19 7.46 20.92 -0.11
C LEU A 19 6.30 20.11 -0.71
N GLY A 20 5.80 20.51 -1.88
CA GLY A 20 4.78 19.77 -2.61
C GLY A 20 5.22 18.36 -2.97
N VAL A 21 6.45 18.19 -3.45
CA VAL A 21 7.02 16.87 -3.75
C VAL A 21 7.13 16.01 -2.49
N LEU A 22 7.60 16.58 -1.37
CA LEU A 22 7.66 15.88 -0.09
C LEU A 22 6.29 15.41 0.40
N LEU A 23 5.26 16.25 0.31
CA LEU A 23 3.89 15.88 0.68
C LEU A 23 3.36 14.74 -0.19
N LEU A 24 3.62 14.76 -1.50
CA LEU A 24 3.24 13.68 -2.40
C LEU A 24 3.94 12.37 -2.05
N LEU A 25 5.23 12.40 -1.68
CA LEU A 25 5.96 11.22 -1.24
C LEU A 25 5.38 10.63 0.05
N VAL A 26 5.08 11.47 1.03
CA VAL A 26 4.46 11.02 2.29
C VAL A 26 3.08 10.41 2.01
N PHE A 27 2.27 11.06 1.17
CA PHE A 27 0.97 10.56 0.76
C PHE A 27 1.09 9.22 0.03
N TYR A 28 2.05 9.07 -0.87
CA TYR A 28 2.30 7.82 -1.60
C TYR A 28 2.68 6.66 -0.65
N VAL A 29 3.58 6.91 0.30
CA VAL A 29 3.93 5.92 1.33
C VAL A 29 2.72 5.57 2.19
N TRP A 30 1.90 6.56 2.55
CA TRP A 30 0.66 6.34 3.28
C TRP A 30 -0.34 5.50 2.49
N MET A 31 -0.47 5.68 1.18
CA MET A 31 -1.33 4.87 0.33
C MET A 31 -0.89 3.39 0.23
N ILE A 32 0.42 3.11 0.23
CA ILE A 32 0.92 1.72 0.13
C ILE A 32 0.85 0.99 1.47
N TYR A 33 1.28 1.65 2.55
CA TYR A 33 1.48 1.01 3.84
C TYR A 33 0.38 1.32 4.84
N GLY A 34 -0.37 2.40 4.64
CA GLY A 34 -1.51 2.76 5.45
C GLY A 34 -2.61 1.72 5.32
N THR A 35 -3.20 1.38 6.46
CA THR A 35 -4.50 0.72 6.52
C THR A 35 -5.56 1.80 6.41
N HIS A 36 -6.32 1.83 5.32
CA HIS A 36 -7.40 2.79 5.16
C HIS A 36 -8.63 2.25 5.86
N THR A 37 -9.45 3.12 6.43
CA THR A 37 -10.76 2.74 6.95
C THR A 37 -11.68 2.18 5.85
N SER A 38 -11.43 2.55 4.59
CA SER A 38 -12.09 1.95 3.42
C SER A 38 -11.69 0.50 3.15
N ASP A 39 -10.56 0.04 3.69
CA ASP A 39 -10.09 -1.33 3.51
C ASP A 39 -10.71 -2.26 4.58
N GLU A 40 -11.53 -1.74 5.48
CA GLU A 40 -12.21 -2.55 6.51
C GLU A 40 -13.11 -3.60 5.87
N GLY A 41 -12.87 -4.87 6.24
CA GLY A 41 -13.57 -6.01 5.66
C GLY A 41 -13.02 -6.47 4.30
N GLN A 42 -12.07 -5.76 3.68
CA GLN A 42 -11.32 -6.36 2.57
C GLN A 42 -10.49 -7.52 3.12
N SER A 43 -10.58 -8.64 2.41
CA SER A 43 -9.79 -9.83 2.68
C SER A 43 -8.97 -10.16 1.44
N SER A 44 -7.67 -10.36 1.64
CA SER A 44 -6.78 -10.87 0.61
C SER A 44 -6.32 -12.27 0.99
N LEU A 45 -6.32 -13.16 0.02
CA LEU A 45 -5.85 -14.53 0.17
C LEU A 45 -4.38 -14.59 -0.28
N ALA A 46 -3.50 -14.97 0.62
CA ALA A 46 -2.10 -15.22 0.34
C ALA A 46 -1.86 -16.74 0.34
N CYS A 47 -1.49 -17.28 -0.82
CA CYS A 47 -1.24 -18.69 -1.02
C CYS A 47 0.22 -18.93 -1.35
N GLU A 48 0.87 -19.81 -0.62
CA GLU A 48 2.21 -20.30 -0.88
C GLU A 48 2.12 -21.73 -1.40
N TYR A 49 2.87 -22.02 -2.47
CA TYR A 49 2.86 -23.31 -3.14
C TYR A 49 4.27 -23.90 -3.16
N ASP A 50 4.38 -25.21 -2.97
CA ASP A 50 5.62 -25.95 -3.18
C ASP A 50 5.92 -26.16 -4.68
N GLN A 51 7.11 -26.67 -5.01
CA GLN A 51 7.54 -27.06 -6.36
C GLN A 51 6.62 -28.09 -7.03
N ASN A 52 5.84 -28.82 -6.23
CA ASN A 52 4.81 -29.76 -6.68
C ASN A 52 3.41 -29.14 -6.79
N PHE A 53 3.29 -27.81 -6.74
CA PHE A 53 2.04 -27.05 -6.79
C PHE A 53 1.02 -27.40 -5.70
N GLN A 54 1.49 -27.95 -4.57
CA GLN A 54 0.66 -28.17 -3.39
C GLN A 54 0.70 -26.94 -2.48
N VAL A 55 -0.44 -26.58 -1.91
CA VAL A 55 -0.57 -25.44 -0.99
C VAL A 55 0.19 -25.76 0.30
N THR A 56 1.30 -25.07 0.55
CA THR A 56 2.10 -25.19 1.78
C THR A 56 1.66 -24.20 2.83
N LYS A 57 1.11 -23.06 2.42
CA LYS A 57 0.61 -22.03 3.33
C LYS A 57 -0.59 -21.31 2.72
N ALA A 58 -1.65 -21.18 3.50
CA ALA A 58 -2.84 -20.42 3.14
C ALA A 58 -3.14 -19.43 4.28
N GLU A 59 -2.96 -18.15 4.01
CA GLU A 59 -3.20 -17.07 4.97
C GLU A 59 -4.21 -16.09 4.39
N MET A 60 -5.21 -15.73 5.20
CA MET A 60 -6.18 -14.70 4.86
C MET A 60 -5.82 -13.45 5.65
N MET A 61 -5.48 -12.39 4.95
CA MET A 61 -5.27 -11.09 5.57
C MET A 61 -6.59 -10.34 5.52
N THR A 62 -7.15 -10.00 6.67
CA THR A 62 -8.36 -9.19 6.76
C THR A 62 -8.05 -7.94 7.58
N ILE A 63 -8.56 -6.79 7.17
CA ILE A 63 -8.46 -5.58 7.98
C ILE A 63 -9.69 -5.49 8.87
N GLN A 64 -9.49 -5.59 10.19
CA GLN A 64 -10.54 -5.46 11.21
C GLN A 64 -10.15 -4.35 12.19
N ASN A 65 -11.05 -3.40 12.42
CA ASN A 65 -10.85 -2.26 13.33
C ASN A 65 -9.52 -1.52 13.05
N GLY A 66 -9.24 -1.22 11.78
CA GLY A 66 -7.99 -0.58 11.35
C GLY A 66 -6.70 -1.37 11.57
N LYS A 67 -6.77 -2.68 11.91
CA LYS A 67 -5.58 -3.55 12.06
C LYS A 67 -5.59 -4.67 11.03
N ARG A 68 -4.42 -4.96 10.46
CA ARG A 68 -4.21 -6.15 9.63
C ARG A 68 -4.21 -7.38 10.54
N VAL A 69 -5.19 -8.25 10.36
CA VAL A 69 -5.33 -9.53 11.05
C VAL A 69 -5.01 -10.64 10.05
N ILE A 70 -4.04 -11.48 10.37
CA ILE A 70 -3.68 -12.64 9.56
C ILE A 70 -4.29 -13.87 10.23
N SER A 71 -5.22 -14.54 9.54
CA SER A 71 -5.79 -15.80 9.99
C SER A 71 -5.39 -16.93 9.05
N LYS A 72 -5.35 -18.16 9.57
CA LYS A 72 -5.20 -19.35 8.71
C LYS A 72 -6.42 -19.45 7.80
N ALA A 73 -6.17 -19.59 6.50
CA ALA A 73 -7.20 -19.82 5.50
C ALA A 73 -7.28 -21.32 5.18
N ASP A 74 -8.42 -21.76 4.65
CA ASP A 74 -8.56 -23.12 4.14
C ASP A 74 -7.74 -23.27 2.84
N PRO A 75 -6.82 -24.24 2.74
CA PRO A 75 -6.05 -24.48 1.50
C PRO A 75 -6.93 -24.73 0.26
N LEU A 76 -8.19 -25.18 0.43
CA LEU A 76 -9.15 -25.33 -0.67
C LEU A 76 -9.50 -23.99 -1.36
N LEU A 77 -9.45 -22.87 -0.63
CA LEU A 77 -9.68 -21.54 -1.21
C LEU A 77 -8.56 -21.17 -2.20
N CYS A 78 -7.32 -21.52 -1.88
CA CYS A 78 -6.16 -21.31 -2.74
C CYS A 78 -6.23 -22.15 -4.01
N GLU A 79 -6.66 -23.40 -3.91
CA GLU A 79 -6.83 -24.28 -5.07
C GLU A 79 -7.94 -23.78 -6.01
N LYS A 80 -9.04 -23.26 -5.45
CA LYS A 80 -10.13 -22.66 -6.21
C LYS A 80 -9.73 -21.36 -6.92
N ASP A 81 -8.95 -20.50 -6.26
CA ASP A 81 -8.45 -19.26 -6.85
C ASP A 81 -7.55 -19.55 -8.07
N ARG A 82 -6.64 -20.53 -7.95
CA ARG A 82 -5.79 -20.98 -9.07
C ARG A 82 -6.59 -21.48 -10.27
N ASN A 83 -7.66 -22.24 -10.05
CA ASN A 83 -8.46 -22.81 -11.13
C ASN A 83 -9.35 -21.77 -11.86
N ASN A 84 -9.41 -20.52 -11.36
CA ASN A 84 -10.14 -19.42 -12.00
C ASN A 84 -9.22 -18.46 -12.80
N PHE A 85 -7.90 -18.71 -12.83
CA PHE A 85 -6.92 -18.04 -13.70
C PHE A 85 -6.63 -18.86 -14.97
#